data_AF-A0A2X2BNJ9-F1
#
_entry.id   AF-A0A2X2BNJ9-F1
#
_cell.length_a   1.000
_cell.length_b   1.000
_cell.length_c   1.000
_cell.angle_alpha   90.00
_cell.angle_beta   90.00
_cell.angle_gamma   90.00
#
_symmetry.space_group_name_H-M   'P 1'
#
loop_
_entity.id
_entity.type
_entity.pdbx_description
1 polymer ?
#
loop_
_entity_poly.entity_id
_entity_poly.type
_entity_poly.pdbx_seq_one_letter_code
_entity_poly.pdbx_strand_id
1 'polypeptide(L)'
;MAYSQVAYRELGRYMANIPNSLPLLQFAEQYQKALMKALSIPATREGHTNALMHMAGYFKRALSAEQKQLLTQEILSYRQGKTSLSAPLSRLKNYLAFYPDNYLLSQRYFSPYPAVFDDLRAQF
;
A
#
# COMPACT_ATOMS: atom_id res chain seq x y z
N MET A 1 -2.47 -4.78 0.18
CA MET A 1 -2.88 -4.70 1.60
C MET A 1 -3.87 -3.57 1.88
N ALA A 2 -3.67 -2.35 1.36
CA ALA A 2 -4.56 -1.22 1.69
C ALA A 2 -5.96 -1.25 1.06
N TYR A 3 -6.09 -1.70 -0.20
CA TYR A 3 -7.35 -1.62 -0.96
C TYR A 3 -8.33 -2.73 -0.58
N SER A 4 -7.93 -3.99 -0.70
CA SER A 4 -8.71 -5.13 -0.22
C SER A 4 -7.84 -6.37 -0.09
N GLN A 5 -7.79 -6.95 1.11
CA GLN A 5 -7.07 -8.21 1.33
C GLN A 5 -7.84 -9.41 0.76
N VAL A 6 -9.18 -9.33 0.76
CA VAL A 6 -10.06 -10.34 0.19
C VAL A 6 -9.85 -10.43 -1.32
N ALA A 7 -9.98 -9.30 -2.02
CA ALA A 7 -9.79 -9.27 -3.47
C ALA A 7 -8.37 -9.68 -3.87
N TYR A 8 -7.35 -9.28 -3.10
CA TYR A 8 -5.97 -9.74 -3.34
C TYR A 8 -5.84 -11.27 -3.27
N ARG A 9 -6.44 -11.91 -2.27
CA ARG A 9 -6.41 -13.37 -2.12
C ARG A 9 -7.21 -14.07 -3.21
N GLU A 10 -8.39 -13.56 -3.54
CA GLU A 10 -9.26 -14.13 -4.58
C GLU A 10 -8.61 -14.04 -5.96
N LEU A 11 -8.09 -12.87 -6.34
CA LEU A 11 -7.39 -12.68 -7.60
C LEU A 11 -6.11 -13.51 -7.67
N GLY A 12 -5.36 -13.64 -6.57
CA GLY A 12 -4.19 -14.51 -6.50
C GLY A 12 -4.54 -15.99 -6.71
N ARG A 13 -5.62 -16.47 -6.08
CA ARG A 13 -6.14 -17.84 -6.30
C ARG A 13 -6.63 -18.04 -7.72
N TYR A 14 -7.29 -17.05 -8.30
CA TYR A 14 -7.75 -17.10 -9.68
C TYR A 14 -6.56 -17.20 -10.66
N MET A 15 -5.50 -16.41 -10.44
CA MET A 15 -4.26 -16.44 -11.24
C MET A 15 -3.47 -17.75 -11.09
N ALA A 16 -3.51 -18.39 -9.92
CA ALA A 16 -2.86 -19.68 -9.70
C ALA A 16 -3.61 -20.86 -10.36
N ASN A 17 -4.90 -20.70 -10.65
CA ASN A 17 -5.76 -21.76 -11.19
C ASN A 17 -6.18 -21.47 -12.64
N ILE A 18 -5.22 -21.12 -13.50
CA ILE A 18 -5.48 -20.92 -14.93
C ILE A 18 -5.92 -22.25 -15.55
N PRO A 19 -7.14 -22.36 -16.10
CA PRO A 19 -7.59 -23.59 -16.74
C PRO A 19 -6.92 -23.75 -18.11
N ASN A 20 -6.40 -24.94 -18.40
CA ASN A 20 -5.86 -25.26 -19.74
C ASN A 20 -6.91 -25.17 -20.85
N SER A 21 -8.20 -25.24 -20.50
CA SER A 21 -9.33 -25.17 -21.43
C SER A 21 -9.78 -23.76 -21.79
N LEU A 22 -9.30 -22.72 -21.08
CA LEU A 22 -9.72 -21.34 -21.31
C LEU A 22 -8.66 -20.59 -22.13
N PRO A 23 -9.03 -19.94 -23.25
CA PRO A 23 -8.10 -19.09 -23.98
C PRO A 23 -7.52 -17.99 -23.09
N LEU A 24 -6.20 -17.78 -23.16
CA LEU A 24 -5.48 -16.84 -22.30
C LEU A 24 -6.09 -15.43 -22.33
N LEU A 25 -6.54 -14.97 -23.50
CA LEU A 25 -7.16 -13.65 -23.65
C LEU A 25 -8.45 -13.54 -22.83
N GLN A 26 -9.30 -14.56 -22.85
CA GLN A 26 -10.55 -14.57 -22.08
C GLN A 26 -10.28 -14.62 -20.57
N PHE A 27 -9.26 -15.38 -20.15
CA PHE A 27 -8.80 -15.39 -18.77
C PHE A 27 -8.31 -14.00 -18.33
N ALA A 28 -7.49 -13.34 -19.14
CA ALA A 28 -6.94 -12.02 -18.85
C ALA A 28 -8.03 -10.96 -18.71
N GLU A 29 -9.04 -10.97 -19.58
CA GLU A 29 -10.18 -10.05 -19.48
C GLU A 29 -10.98 -10.22 -18.20
N GLN A 30 -11.23 -11.47 -17.78
CA GLN A 30 -11.96 -11.76 -16.53
C GLN A 30 -11.15 -11.29 -15.32
N TYR A 31 -9.85 -11.59 -15.30
CA TYR A 31 -8.94 -11.11 -14.26
C TYR A 31 -8.91 -9.58 -14.20
N GLN A 32 -8.77 -8.91 -15.36
CA GLN A 32 -8.73 -7.46 -15.44
C GLN A 32 -10.02 -6.83 -14.90
N LYS A 33 -11.20 -7.34 -15.31
CA LYS A 33 -12.50 -6.83 -14.81
C LYS A 33 -12.60 -6.96 -13.29
N ALA A 34 -12.21 -8.11 -12.74
CA ALA A 34 -12.24 -8.34 -11.30
C ALA A 34 -11.23 -7.45 -10.56
N LEU A 35 -10.02 -7.26 -11.11
CA LEU A 35 -9.02 -6.36 -10.57
C LEU A 35 -9.51 -4.90 -10.57
N MET A 36 -10.05 -4.41 -11.68
CA MET A 36 -10.56 -3.04 -11.78
C MET A 36 -11.73 -2.78 -10.83
N LYS A 37 -12.63 -3.76 -10.66
CA LYS A 37 -13.70 -3.69 -9.65
C LYS A 37 -13.16 -3.62 -8.23
N ALA A 38 -12.09 -4.34 -7.92
CA ALA A 38 -11.46 -4.26 -6.61
C ALA A 38 -10.76 -2.91 -6.37
N LEU A 39 -10.11 -2.36 -7.40
CA LEU A 39 -9.39 -1.09 -7.33
C LEU A 39 -10.32 0.13 -7.34
N SER A 40 -11.54 0.00 -7.87
CA SER A 40 -12.53 1.09 -7.85
C SER A 40 -13.06 1.40 -6.45
N ILE A 41 -12.84 0.51 -5.48
CA ILE A 41 -13.20 0.72 -4.08
C ILE A 41 -12.01 1.39 -3.39
N PRO A 42 -12.16 2.64 -2.90
CA PRO A 42 -11.09 3.31 -2.16
C PRO A 42 -10.66 2.50 -0.94
N ALA A 43 -9.36 2.48 -0.67
CA ALA A 43 -8.82 1.89 0.55
C ALA A 43 -9.42 2.56 1.79
N THR A 44 -9.85 1.74 2.75
CA THR A 44 -10.40 2.24 4.02
C THR A 44 -9.27 2.73 4.93
N ARG A 45 -9.60 3.55 5.94
CA ARG A 45 -8.63 3.94 6.98
C ARG A 45 -7.99 2.72 7.66
N GLU A 46 -8.77 1.66 7.88
CA GLU A 46 -8.28 0.39 8.41
C GLU A 46 -7.30 -0.28 7.44
N GLY A 47 -7.63 -0.35 6.15
CA GLY A 47 -6.74 -0.89 5.13
C GLY A 47 -5.41 -0.14 5.05
N HIS A 48 -5.46 1.20 5.04
CA HIS A 48 -4.28 2.05 5.11
C HIS A 48 -3.48 1.82 6.40
N THR A 49 -4.15 1.71 7.55
CA THR A 49 -3.50 1.43 8.83
C THR A 49 -2.74 0.10 8.78
N ASN A 50 -3.36 -0.95 8.25
CA ASN A 50 -2.72 -2.26 8.12
C ASN A 50 -1.49 -2.21 7.21
N ALA A 51 -1.58 -1.49 6.09
CA ALA A 51 -0.44 -1.28 5.20
C ALA A 51 0.69 -0.51 5.90
N LEU A 52 0.38 0.60 6.58
CA LEU A 52 1.36 1.42 7.32
C LEU A 52 2.06 0.61 8.42
N MET A 53 1.31 -0.18 9.20
CA MET A 53 1.89 -1.06 10.23
C MET A 53 2.80 -2.12 9.62
N HIS A 54 2.42 -2.70 8.49
CA HIS A 54 3.28 -3.67 7.79
C HIS A 54 4.59 -3.02 7.33
N MET A 55 4.54 -1.83 6.73
CA MET A 55 5.72 -1.07 6.33
C MET A 55 6.59 -0.68 7.53
N ALA A 56 5.99 -0.27 8.64
CA ALA A 56 6.72 0.04 9.88
C ALA A 56 7.55 -1.16 10.39
N GLY A 57 7.08 -2.39 10.14
CA GLY A 57 7.78 -3.63 10.52
C GLY A 57 9.15 -3.82 9.85
N TYR A 58 9.38 -3.25 8.67
CA TYR A 58 10.68 -3.31 7.97
C TYR A 58 11.76 -2.55 8.73
N PHE A 59 11.38 -1.49 9.45
CA PHE A 59 12.31 -0.67 10.23
C PHE A 59 12.54 -1.21 11.65
N LYS A 60 12.03 -2.39 12.00
CA LYS A 60 12.07 -2.92 13.37
C LYS A 60 13.48 -3.07 13.96
N ARG A 61 14.51 -3.26 13.13
CA ARG A 61 15.91 -3.37 13.55
C ARG A 61 16.68 -2.04 13.47
N ALA A 62 16.15 -1.06 12.74
CA ALA A 62 16.79 0.22 12.50
C ALA A 62 16.36 1.29 13.53
N LEU A 63 15.09 1.27 13.94
CA LEU A 63 14.53 2.29 14.82
C LEU A 63 14.74 1.96 16.30
N SER A 64 14.96 3.02 17.10
CA SER A 64 14.90 2.96 18.56
C SER A 64 13.49 2.59 19.04
N ALA A 65 13.38 2.17 20.29
CA ALA A 65 12.07 1.88 20.90
C ALA A 65 11.15 3.11 20.86
N GLU A 66 11.70 4.28 21.16
CA GLU A 66 10.98 5.56 21.12
C GLU A 66 10.50 5.90 19.70
N GLN A 67 11.36 5.77 18.68
CA GLN A 67 10.99 6.03 17.28
C GLN A 67 9.87 5.10 16.81
N LYS A 68 9.91 3.82 17.20
CA LYS A 68 8.84 2.85 16.90
C LYS A 68 7.52 3.24 17.57
N GLN A 69 7.57 3.67 18.83
CA GLN A 69 6.39 4.10 19.56
C GLN A 69 5.78 5.34 18.92
N LEU A 70 6.58 6.35 18.59
CA LEU A 70 6.13 7.56 17.91
C LEU A 70 5.48 7.24 16.56
N LEU A 71 6.11 6.40 15.73
CA LEU A 71 5.55 5.97 14.45
C LEU A 71 4.22 5.23 14.65
N THR A 72 4.15 4.31 15.61
CA THR A 72 2.93 3.56 15.93
C THR A 72 1.80 4.49 16.37
N GLN A 73 2.10 5.46 17.24
CA GLN A 73 1.14 6.43 17.73
C GLN A 73 0.60 7.33 16.60
N GLU A 74 1.46 7.72 15.65
CA GLU A 74 1.09 8.51 14.48
C GLU A 74 0.16 7.72 13.55
N ILE A 75 0.46 6.44 13.31
CA ILE A 75 -0.41 5.53 12.53
C ILE A 75 -1.77 5.34 13.22
N LEU A 76 -1.80 5.16 14.55
CA LEU A 76 -3.05 5.02 15.30
C LEU A 76 -3.86 6.31 15.33
N SER A 77 -3.20 7.47 15.38
CA SER A 77 -3.85 8.78 15.27
C SER A 77 -4.53 8.95 13.90
N TYR A 78 -3.88 8.49 12.83
CA TYR A 78 -4.48 8.45 11.50
C TYR A 78 -5.70 7.51 11.45
N ARG A 79 -5.60 6.31 12.07
CA ARG A 79 -6.73 5.36 12.17
C ARG A 79 -7.95 6.01 12.83
N GLN A 80 -7.72 6.79 13.87
CA GLN A 80 -8.76 7.50 14.64
C GLN A 80 -9.27 8.79 13.97
N GLY A 81 -8.76 9.18 12.80
CA GLY A 81 -9.20 10.42 12.14
C GLY A 81 -8.56 11.70 12.63
N LYS A 82 -7.60 11.61 13.57
CA LYS A 82 -6.95 12.78 14.19
C LYS A 82 -5.90 13.44 13.30
N THR A 83 -5.31 12.67 12.39
CA THR A 83 -4.29 13.13 11.44
C THR A 83 -4.61 12.64 10.02
N SER A 84 -3.98 13.28 9.04
CA SER A 84 -4.03 12.88 7.63
C SER A 84 -3.16 11.64 7.36
N LEU A 85 -3.40 10.97 6.23
CA LEU A 85 -2.53 9.88 5.76
C LEU A 85 -1.10 10.35 5.45
N SER A 86 -0.94 11.63 5.09
CA SER A 86 0.36 12.20 4.73
C SER A 86 1.35 12.19 5.89
N ALA A 87 0.90 12.32 7.14
CA ALA A 87 1.78 12.32 8.31
C ALA A 87 2.56 10.99 8.47
N PRO A 88 1.91 9.82 8.69
CA PRO A 88 2.63 8.55 8.82
C PRO A 88 3.36 8.16 7.53
N LEU A 89 2.83 8.52 6.36
CA LEU A 89 3.50 8.24 5.09
C LEU A 89 4.82 9.01 4.95
N SER A 90 4.84 10.29 5.31
CA SER A 90 6.05 11.12 5.23
C SER A 90 7.11 10.65 6.22
N ARG A 91 6.70 10.23 7.43
CA ARG A 91 7.63 9.65 8.42
C ARG A 91 8.27 8.37 7.90
N LEU A 92 7.48 7.47 7.31
CA LEU A 92 8.03 6.25 6.70
C LEU A 92 8.97 6.57 5.52
N LYS A 93 8.65 7.55 4.68
CA LYS A 93 9.55 8.01 3.60
C LYS A 93 10.89 8.51 4.16
N ASN A 94 10.85 9.31 5.23
CA ASN A 94 12.05 9.80 5.88
C ASN A 94 12.89 8.64 6.42
N TYR A 95 12.29 7.66 7.10
CA TYR A 95 13.02 6.48 7.55
C TYR A 95 13.58 5.65 6.39
N LEU A 96 12.87 5.52 5.27
CA LEU A 96 13.36 4.82 4.09
C LEU A 96 14.58 5.50 3.46
N ALA A 97 14.70 6.83 3.56
CA ALA A 97 15.87 7.56 3.08
C ALA A 97 17.14 7.25 3.89
N PHE A 98 17.02 7.04 5.20
CA PHE A 98 18.15 6.66 6.06
C PHE A 98 18.41 5.15 6.10
N TYR A 99 17.37 4.36 5.93
CA TYR A 99 17.40 2.90 6.02
C TYR A 99 16.74 2.31 4.77
N PRO A 100 17.43 2.36 3.62
CA PRO A 100 16.86 1.88 2.35
C PRO A 100 16.59 0.38 2.43
N ASP A 101 15.40 0.00 1.97
CA ASP A 101 14.96 -1.39 1.85
C ASP A 101 14.43 -1.61 0.43
N ASN A 102 14.97 -2.60 -0.27
CA ASN A 102 14.66 -2.85 -1.69
C ASN A 102 13.17 -3.16 -1.92
N TYR A 103 12.54 -3.87 -0.98
CA TYR A 103 11.12 -4.20 -1.09
C TYR A 103 10.26 -2.96 -0.90
N LEU A 104 10.59 -2.10 0.08
CA LEU A 104 9.87 -0.85 0.30
C LEU A 104 10.06 0.16 -0.84
N LEU A 105 11.27 0.26 -1.39
CA LEU A 105 11.57 1.12 -2.55
C LEU A 105 10.76 0.72 -3.79
N SER A 106 10.42 -0.57 -3.95
CA SER A 106 9.56 -1.03 -5.04
C SER A 106 8.05 -0.82 -4.77
N GLN A 107 7.65 -0.42 -3.56
CA GLN A 107 6.23 -0.25 -3.24
C GLN A 107 5.69 1.05 -3.84
N ARG A 108 4.71 0.90 -4.74
CA ARG A 108 3.96 2.04 -5.29
C ARG A 108 3.16 2.82 -4.25
N TYR A 109 3.02 2.30 -3.03
CA TYR A 109 2.35 2.99 -1.93
C TYR A 109 3.04 4.31 -1.54
N PHE A 110 4.37 4.40 -1.67
CA PHE A 110 5.11 5.63 -1.38
C PHE A 110 4.97 6.68 -2.48
N SER A 111 4.70 6.26 -3.71
CA SER A 111 4.42 7.16 -4.84
C SER A 111 3.24 6.62 -5.65
N PRO A 112 1.99 6.87 -5.18
CA PRO A 112 0.81 6.27 -5.78
C PRO A 112 0.53 6.79 -7.19
N TYR A 113 1.03 7.98 -7.52
CA TYR A 113 0.89 8.60 -8.84
C TYR A 113 2.23 8.55 -9.58
N PRO A 114 2.21 8.39 -10.91
CA PRO A 114 3.41 8.60 -11.72
C PRO A 114 4.05 9.96 -11.46
N ALA A 115 5.39 10.01 -11.46
CA ALA A 115 6.15 11.24 -11.18
C ALA A 115 5.84 12.40 -12.13
N VAL A 116 5.33 12.10 -13.33
CA VAL A 116 4.83 13.11 -14.30
C VAL A 116 3.71 13.99 -13.73
N PHE A 117 3.06 13.59 -12.63
CA PHE A 117 2.02 14.35 -11.96
C PHE A 117 2.50 15.06 -10.68
N ASP A 118 3.79 14.97 -10.31
CA ASP A 118 4.32 15.60 -9.09
C ASP A 118 4.24 17.13 -9.16
N ASP A 119 4.46 17.72 -10.35
CA ASP A 119 4.34 19.17 -10.59
C ASP A 119 2.91 19.69 -10.38
N LEU A 120 1.89 18.86 -10.62
CA LEU A 120 0.49 19.22 -10.41
C LEU A 120 0.10 19.22 -8.92
N ARG A 121 0.85 18.52 -8.07
CA ARG A 121 0.61 18.47 -6.61
C ARG A 121 1.30 19.59 -5.86
N ALA A 122 2.34 20.21 -6.43
CA ALA A 122 3.03 21.35 -5.83
C ALA A 122 2.25 22.68 -5.97
N GLN A 123 1.13 22.66 -6.71
CA GLN A 123 0.30 23.84 -7.00
C GLN A 123 -0.98 23.92 -6.13
N PHE A 124 -1.19 22.97 -5.21
CA PHE A 124 -2.31 22.91 -4.26
C PHE A 124 -1.83 22.53 -2.86
#